data_AF-A0A413NR27-F1
#
_entry.id   AF-A0A413NR27-F1
#
_cell.length_a   1.000
_cell.length_b   1.000
_cell.length_c   1.000
_cell.angle_alpha   90.00
_cell.angle_beta   90.00
_cell.angle_gamma   90.00
#
_symmetry.space_group_name_H-M   'P 1'
#
loop_
_entity.id
_entity.type
_entity.pdbx_description
1 polymer ?
#
loop_
_entity_poly.entity_id
_entity_poly.type
_entity_poly.pdbx_seq_one_letter_code
_entity_poly.pdbx_strand_id
1 'polypeptide(L)'
;MAELKYTYALDKNENCIGIGNAQKGIEYRCPHCKGEMVVKEGSIKVKHYAHKIRPQNCSYETYLHALAKKRIEEWFNSDSALNISFRTKDRCSNFEHCLWIMMTILLIVRKNRADLLT
;
A
#
# COMPACT_ATOMS: atom_id res chain seq x y z
N MET A 1 -1.51 -28.05 -8.06
CA MET A 1 -0.97 -26.73 -7.64
C MET A 1 -2.12 -25.91 -7.09
N ALA A 2 -1.99 -25.37 -5.87
CA ALA A 2 -3.05 -24.56 -5.27
C ALA A 2 -3.27 -23.28 -6.11
N GLU A 3 -4.53 -22.97 -6.44
CA GLU A 3 -4.88 -21.70 -7.07
C GLU A 3 -4.55 -20.56 -6.08
N LEU A 4 -3.70 -19.61 -6.51
CA LEU A 4 -3.43 -18.39 -5.77
C LEU A 4 -4.68 -17.50 -5.79
N LYS A 5 -5.15 -17.11 -4.61
CA LYS A 5 -6.35 -16.27 -4.42
C LYS A 5 -5.91 -14.88 -4.01
N TYR A 6 -6.06 -13.91 -4.91
CA TYR A 6 -5.70 -12.52 -4.65
C TYR A 6 -6.93 -11.74 -4.16
N THR A 7 -6.73 -10.82 -3.22
CA THR A 7 -7.82 -10.08 -2.56
C THR A 7 -7.91 -8.61 -2.98
N TYR A 8 -6.90 -8.09 -3.65
CA TYR A 8 -6.85 -6.71 -4.14
C TYR A 8 -6.34 -6.66 -5.59
N ALA A 9 -6.82 -5.68 -6.33
CA ALA A 9 -6.33 -5.34 -7.66
C ALA A 9 -6.45 -3.82 -7.88
N LEU A 10 -5.85 -3.32 -8.95
CA LEU A 10 -5.97 -1.93 -9.37
C LEU A 10 -7.08 -1.79 -10.42
N ASP A 11 -7.90 -0.75 -10.28
CA ASP A 11 -8.80 -0.30 -11.34
C ASP A 11 -8.04 0.50 -12.43
N LYS A 12 -8.73 0.91 -13.51
CA LYS A 12 -8.22 1.83 -14.53
C LYS A 12 -7.59 3.10 -13.97
N ASN A 13 -8.12 3.61 -12.86
CA ASN A 13 -7.61 4.80 -12.19
C ASN A 13 -6.44 4.53 -11.22
N GLU A 14 -5.87 3.33 -11.24
CA GLU A 14 -4.81 2.88 -10.33
C GLU A 14 -5.16 2.89 -8.83
N ASN A 15 -6.46 2.91 -8.50
CA ASN A 15 -6.95 2.79 -7.13
C ASN A 15 -6.97 1.33 -6.67
N CYS A 16 -6.59 1.06 -5.41
CA CYS A 16 -6.65 -0.28 -4.83
C CYS A 16 -8.09 -0.72 -4.50
N ILE A 17 -8.65 -1.63 -5.31
CA ILE A 17 -9.99 -2.18 -5.12
C ILE A 17 -9.93 -3.55 -4.43
N GLY A 18 -10.53 -3.62 -3.24
CA GLY A 18 -10.72 -4.88 -2.52
C GLY A 18 -11.75 -5.77 -3.19
N ILE A 19 -11.58 -7.09 -3.07
CA ILE A 19 -12.42 -8.08 -3.74
C ILE A 19 -13.92 -7.99 -3.37
N GLY A 20 -14.23 -7.50 -2.18
CA GLY A 20 -15.61 -7.22 -1.75
C GLY A 20 -16.32 -6.24 -2.69
N ASN A 21 -15.61 -5.21 -3.15
CA ASN A 21 -16.12 -4.15 -4.03
C ASN A 21 -15.92 -4.45 -5.52
N ALA A 22 -15.31 -5.58 -5.88
CA ALA A 22 -15.03 -5.93 -7.26
C ALA A 22 -16.30 -6.30 -8.03
N GLN A 23 -16.40 -5.92 -9.29
CA GLN A 23 -17.52 -6.29 -10.16
C GLN A 23 -17.02 -7.06 -11.38
N LYS A 24 -17.75 -8.09 -11.82
CA LYS A 24 -17.43 -8.80 -13.06
C LYS A 24 -17.59 -7.88 -14.27
N GLY A 25 -16.74 -8.07 -15.28
CA GLY A 25 -16.73 -7.28 -16.51
C GLY A 25 -15.97 -5.96 -16.41
N ILE A 26 -15.52 -5.57 -15.21
CA ILE A 26 -14.58 -4.45 -15.05
C ILE A 26 -13.14 -4.94 -15.24
N GLU A 27 -12.33 -4.11 -15.87
CA GLU A 27 -10.90 -4.36 -16.07
C GLU A 27 -10.13 -4.09 -14.79
N TYR A 28 -9.48 -5.12 -14.26
CA TYR A 28 -8.59 -5.01 -13.11
C TYR A 28 -7.16 -5.42 -13.47
N ARG A 29 -6.19 -4.82 -12.80
CA ARG A 29 -4.76 -5.06 -13.03
C ARG A 29 -4.03 -5.43 -11.75
N CYS A 30 -3.03 -6.28 -11.86
CA CYS A 30 -2.17 -6.64 -10.73
C CYS A 30 -1.35 -5.41 -10.28
N PRO A 31 -1.25 -5.14 -8.96
CA PRO A 31 -0.46 -4.02 -8.46
C PRO A 31 1.04 -4.15 -8.77
N HIS A 32 1.55 -5.37 -8.98
CA HIS A 32 2.96 -5.61 -9.28
C HIS A 32 3.25 -5.65 -10.80
N CYS A 33 2.73 -6.66 -11.50
CA CYS A 33 3.08 -6.88 -12.92
C CYS A 33 2.18 -6.13 -13.90
N LYS A 34 1.16 -5.42 -13.42
CA LYS A 34 0.14 -4.71 -14.21
C LYS A 34 -0.66 -5.60 -15.17
N GLY A 35 -0.47 -6.92 -15.11
CA GLY A 35 -1.21 -7.90 -15.92
C GLY A 35 -2.70 -7.94 -15.57
N GLU A 36 -3.51 -8.31 -16.56
CA GLU A 36 -4.97 -8.36 -16.43
C GLU A 36 -5.41 -9.42 -15.41
N MET A 37 -6.31 -9.01 -14.52
CA MET A 37 -6.91 -9.86 -13.49
C MET A 37 -8.42 -9.96 -13.69
N VAL A 38 -8.94 -11.16 -13.48
CA VAL A 38 -10.37 -11.47 -13.55
C VAL A 38 -10.93 -11.78 -12.17
N VAL A 39 -12.16 -11.35 -11.93
CA VAL A 39 -12.91 -11.67 -10.71
C VAL A 39 -13.46 -13.09 -10.84
N LYS A 40 -12.97 -14.01 -10.01
CA LYS A 40 -13.53 -15.34 -9.83
C LYS A 40 -14.45 -15.32 -8.61
N GLU A 41 -15.73 -15.59 -8.86
CA GLU A 41 -16.73 -15.81 -7.83
C GLU A 41 -17.51 -17.08 -8.18
N GLY A 42 -17.93 -17.83 -7.17
CA GLY A 42 -18.84 -18.95 -7.34
C GLY A 42 -19.60 -19.19 -6.04
N SER A 43 -20.68 -19.95 -6.11
CA SER A 43 -21.57 -20.17 -4.96
C SER A 43 -20.88 -20.86 -3.77
N ILE A 44 -19.78 -21.57 -4.02
CA ILE A 44 -19.00 -22.31 -3.01
C ILE A 44 -17.61 -21.68 -2.81
N LYS A 45 -17.03 -21.09 -3.87
CA LYS A 45 -15.66 -20.57 -3.83
C LYS A 45 -15.65 -19.10 -3.44
N VAL A 46 -14.87 -18.77 -2.41
CA VAL A 46 -14.61 -17.39 -1.98
C VAL A 46 -14.22 -16.52 -3.18
N LYS A 47 -14.86 -15.36 -3.28
CA LYS A 47 -14.58 -14.35 -4.30
C LYS A 47 -13.09 -13.95 -4.23
N HIS A 48 -12.38 -14.01 -5.34
CA HIS A 48 -10.96 -13.64 -5.44
C HIS A 48 -10.62 -13.15 -6.84
N TYR A 49 -9.56 -12.37 -6.96
CA TYR A 49 -8.95 -12.07 -8.25
C TYR A 49 -8.02 -13.22 -8.66
N ALA A 50 -7.90 -13.43 -9.96
CA ALA A 50 -6.93 -14.33 -10.57
C ALA A 50 -6.32 -13.68 -11.81
N HIS A 51 -5.05 -13.94 -12.10
CA HIS A 51 -4.45 -13.51 -13.36
C HIS A 51 -5.13 -14.23 -14.53
N LYS A 52 -5.52 -13.49 -15.57
CA LYS A 52 -6.03 -14.09 -16.82
C LYS A 52 -4.93 -14.85 -17.56
N ILE A 53 -3.76 -14.22 -17.67
CA ILE A 53 -2.52 -14.81 -18.16
C ILE A 53 -1.51 -14.63 -17.06
N ARG A 54 -0.96 -15.72 -16.52
CA ARG A 54 0.00 -15.65 -15.42
C ARG A 54 1.36 -15.19 -15.96
N PRO A 55 1.87 -14.03 -15.56
CA PRO A 55 3.19 -13.59 -15.98
C PRO A 55 4.28 -14.34 -15.22
N GLN A 56 5.41 -14.61 -15.87
CA GLN A 56 6.56 -15.31 -15.28
C GLN A 56 7.16 -14.55 -14.09
N ASN A 57 7.13 -13.21 -14.13
CA ASN A 57 7.74 -12.35 -13.11
C ASN A 57 6.74 -11.83 -12.06
N CYS A 58 5.74 -12.64 -11.67
CA CYS A 58 4.77 -12.25 -10.65
C CYS A 58 4.53 -13.38 -9.66
N SER A 59 5.32 -13.38 -8.59
CA SER A 59 5.08 -14.23 -7.43
C SER A 59 4.00 -13.63 -6.52
N TYR A 60 3.55 -14.41 -5.54
CA TYR A 60 2.61 -13.89 -4.54
C TYR A 60 3.27 -12.87 -3.62
N GLU A 61 4.55 -13.06 -3.30
CA GLU A 61 5.33 -12.12 -2.47
C GLU A 61 5.50 -10.77 -3.18
N THR A 62 5.88 -10.75 -4.46
CA THR A 62 6.04 -9.48 -5.19
C THR A 62 4.72 -8.73 -5.33
N TYR A 63 3.60 -9.44 -5.46
CA TYR A 63 2.26 -8.87 -5.35
C TYR A 63 2.02 -8.21 -3.98
N LEU A 64 2.33 -8.88 -2.88
CA LEU A 64 2.13 -8.33 -1.53
C LEU A 64 3.00 -7.10 -1.28
N HIS A 65 4.25 -7.11 -1.72
CA HIS A 65 5.13 -5.94 -1.61
C HIS A 65 4.61 -4.74 -2.39
N ALA A 66 4.16 -4.96 -3.63
CA ALA A 66 3.59 -3.87 -4.45
C ALA A 66 2.30 -3.33 -3.84
N LEU A 67 1.42 -4.21 -3.34
CA LEU A 67 0.19 -3.83 -2.66
C LEU A 67 0.47 -3.00 -1.39
N ALA A 68 1.41 -3.44 -0.55
CA ALA A 68 1.78 -2.72 0.66
C ALA A 68 2.30 -1.31 0.35
N LYS A 69 3.21 -1.18 -0.64
CA LYS A 69 3.72 0.12 -1.09
C LYS A 69 2.60 1.03 -1.57
N LYS A 70 1.66 0.50 -2.38
CA LYS A 70 0.53 1.29 -2.89
C LYS A 70 -0.39 1.77 -1.76
N ARG A 71 -0.68 0.92 -0.78
CA ARG A 71 -1.49 1.31 0.39
C ARG A 71 -0.81 2.38 1.24
N ILE A 72 0.50 2.28 1.42
CA ILE A 72 1.28 3.31 2.14
C ILE A 72 1.25 4.62 1.34
N GLU A 73 1.40 4.58 0.03
CA GLU A 73 1.30 5.75 -0.85
C GLU A 73 -0.09 6.41 -0.77
N GLU A 74 -1.16 5.62 -0.88
CA GLU A 74 -2.55 6.12 -0.77
C GLU A 74 -2.78 6.79 0.59
N TRP A 75 -2.32 6.17 1.67
CA TRP A 75 -2.40 6.74 3.01
C TRP A 75 -1.56 8.02 3.13
N PHE A 76 -0.32 8.01 2.64
CA PHE A 76 0.59 9.15 2.66
C PHE A 76 0.08 10.36 1.88
N ASN A 77 -0.70 10.13 0.82
CA ASN A 77 -1.26 11.19 -0.02
C ASN A 77 -2.64 11.67 0.42
N SER A 78 -3.42 10.82 1.09
CA SER A 78 -4.75 11.20 1.61
C SER A 78 -4.66 11.96 2.94
N ASP A 79 -3.66 11.67 3.77
CA ASP A 79 -3.50 12.33 5.06
C ASP A 79 -2.76 13.68 4.95
N SER A 80 -3.24 14.68 5.69
CA SER A 80 -2.63 16.01 5.75
C SER A 80 -1.31 16.05 6.52
N ALA A 81 -1.07 15.12 7.44
CA ALA A 81 0.12 15.07 8.27
C ALA A 81 0.48 13.63 8.65
N LEU A 82 1.58 13.14 8.08
CA LEU A 82 2.22 11.93 8.58
C LEU A 82 2.89 12.25 9.91
N ASN A 83 2.50 11.60 11.02
CA ASN A 83 3.22 11.67 12.28
C ASN A 83 3.83 10.29 12.55
N ILE A 84 5.11 10.11 12.22
CA ILE A 84 5.84 8.92 12.63
C ILE A 84 6.40 9.19 14.02
N SER A 85 6.19 8.29 14.98
CA SER A 85 6.79 8.35 16.31
C SER A 85 7.42 7.02 16.67
N PHE A 86 8.67 7.02 17.09
CA PHE A 86 9.37 5.83 17.58
C PHE A 86 10.22 6.18 18.79
N ARG A 87 10.38 5.21 19.69
CA ARG A 87 11.22 5.36 20.90
C ARG A 87 12.67 5.11 20.49
N THR A 88 13.53 6.11 20.57
CA THR A 88 14.99 5.94 20.43
C THR A 88 15.61 5.74 21.81
N LYS A 89 16.63 4.88 21.91
CA LYS A 89 17.48 4.81 23.11
C LYS A 89 18.62 5.82 23.05
N ASP A 90 19.01 6.22 21.85
CA ASP A 90 20.06 7.19 21.60
C ASP A 90 19.62 8.59 22.01
N ARG A 91 20.33 9.16 22.98
CA ARG A 91 20.29 10.58 23.30
C ARG A 91 21.24 11.30 22.33
N CYS A 92 20.77 12.38 21.70
CA CYS A 92 21.65 13.22 20.90
C CYS A 92 22.81 13.73 21.77
N SER A 93 24.06 13.55 21.33
CA SER A 93 25.26 14.02 22.03
C SER A 93 25.32 15.55 22.17
N ASN A 94 24.57 16.28 21.33
CA ASN A 94 24.42 17.74 21.38
C ASN A 94 23.06 18.12 21.99
N PHE A 95 22.80 17.59 23.20
CA PHE A 95 21.52 17.72 23.90
C PHE A 95 21.12 19.19 24.17
N GLU A 96 22.11 20.05 24.41
CA GLU A 96 21.92 21.46 24.80
C GLU A 96 21.41 22.36 23.65
N HIS A 97 21.57 21.95 22.38
CA HIS A 97 21.17 22.73 21.20
C HIS A 97 20.21 21.99 20.26
N CYS A 98 19.61 20.89 20.71
CA CYS A 98 18.78 20.06 19.84
C CYS A 98 17.38 20.69 19.66
N LEU A 99 17.14 21.24 18.47
CA LEU A 99 15.86 21.84 18.04
C LEU A 99 14.65 20.86 18.05
N TRP A 100 14.87 19.58 18.32
CA TRP A 100 13.87 18.50 18.26
C TRP A 100 13.43 18.02 19.66
N ILE A 101 13.72 18.79 20.72
CA ILE A 101 13.31 18.46 22.09
C ILE A 101 12.02 19.20 22.46
N MET A 102 10.90 18.46 22.47
CA MET A 102 9.80 18.75 23.38
C MET A 102 9.29 17.46 24.05
N MET A 103 9.83 17.21 25.25
CA MET A 103 9.27 16.50 26.41
C MET A 103 8.59 15.13 26.30
N THR A 104 8.87 14.34 25.27
CA THR A 104 8.99 12.86 25.36
C THR A 104 9.82 12.48 24.15
N ILE A 105 10.73 11.50 24.21
CA ILE A 105 11.56 11.09 23.07
C ILE A 105 10.65 10.50 21.97
N LEU A 106 10.05 11.41 21.21
CA LEU A 106 9.10 11.18 20.14
C LEU A 106 9.62 12.06 19.00
N LEU A 107 10.49 11.49 18.17
CA LEU A 107 10.85 12.11 16.91
C LEU A 107 9.59 12.12 16.06
N ILE A 108 8.92 13.27 15.96
CA ILE A 108 7.76 13.47 15.11
C ILE A 108 8.27 13.98 13.76
N VAL A 109 8.42 13.10 12.78
CA VAL A 109 8.57 13.56 11.38
C VAL A 109 7.19 14.02 10.93
N ARG A 110 7.03 15.32 10.70
CA ARG A 110 5.79 15.95 10.20
C ARG A 110 5.97 16.30 8.74
N LYS A 111 5.08 15.80 7.88
CA LYS A 111 4.89 16.35 6.53
C LYS A 111 4.04 17.61 6.66
N ASN A 112 4.57 18.78 6.26
CA ASN A 112 3.76 19.96 5.99
C ASN A 112 3.36 19.94 4.51
N ARG A 113 2.09 20.22 4.21
CA ARG A 113 1.55 20.23 2.84
C ARG A 113 2.11 21.36 1.96
N ALA A 114 3.07 22.14 2.45
CA ALA A 114 3.60 23.34 1.80
C ALA A 114 4.63 23.04 0.69
N ASP A 115 5.22 21.85 0.65
CA ASP A 115 6.35 21.54 -0.25
C ASP A 115 5.97 20.92 -1.62
N LEU A 116 4.76 21.19 -2.14
CA LEU A 116 4.35 20.74 -3.49
C LEU A 116 3.82 21.87 -4.39
N LEU A 117 4.09 23.13 -4.05
CA LEU A 117 3.86 24.30 -4.89
C LEU A 117 5.14 25.14 -5.00
N THR A 118 6.19 24.56 -5.58
CA THR A 118 7.32 25.28 -6.20
C THR A 118 7.81 24.48 -7.40
#